data_AF-A0A233SRA2-F1
#
_entry.id   AF-A0A233SRA2-F1
#
_cell.length_a   1.000
_cell.length_b   1.000
_cell.length_c   1.000
_cell.angle_alpha   90.00
_cell.angle_beta   90.00
_cell.angle_gamma   90.00
#
_symmetry.space_group_name_H-M   'P 1'
#
loop_
_entity.id
_entity.type
_entity.pdbx_description
1 polymer ?
#
loop_
_entity_poly.entity_id
_entity_poly.type
_entity_poly.pdbx_seq_one_letter_code
_entity_poly.pdbx_strand_id
1 'polypeptide(L)' 'MAAMKPRTGDGPLEVTKEGRGIVMRVPLEGGGRLVVELTPDEAEALGDALKKVVV' A
#
# COMPACT_ATOMS: atom_id res chain seq x y z
N MET A 1 9.25 -31.73 5.25
CA MET A 1 8.73 -30.73 4.30
C MET A 1 8.28 -29.52 5.12
N ALA A 2 8.99 -28.40 5.08
CA ALA A 2 8.58 -27.22 5.86
C ALA A 2 7.40 -26.56 5.13
N ALA A 3 6.23 -26.54 5.76
CA ALA A 3 5.13 -25.69 5.32
C ALA A 3 5.56 -24.24 5.56
N MET A 4 6.12 -23.61 4.54
CA MET A 4 6.35 -22.16 4.60
C MET A 4 4.97 -21.51 4.73
N LYS A 5 4.76 -20.75 5.81
CA LYS A 5 3.56 -19.91 5.94
C LYS A 5 3.39 -19.10 4.64
N PRO A 6 2.19 -18.99 4.06
CA PRO A 6 1.96 -18.11 2.93
C PRO A 6 2.52 -16.74 3.28
N ARG A 7 3.49 -16.25 2.51
CA ARG A 7 4.04 -14.92 2.72
C ARG A 7 2.94 -13.93 2.36
N THR A 8 2.27 -13.36 3.36
CA THR A 8 1.17 -12.40 3.20
C THR A 8 1.62 -11.02 2.66
N GLY A 9 2.72 -10.97 1.90
CA GLY A 9 3.38 -9.73 1.49
C GLY A 9 4.03 -9.72 0.10
N ASP A 10 3.92 -10.79 -0.71
CA ASP A 10 4.54 -10.85 -2.05
C ASP A 10 3.67 -10.24 -3.18
N GLY A 11 2.49 -9.70 -2.86
CA GLY A 11 1.61 -9.09 -3.87
C GLY A 11 1.99 -7.64 -4.16
N PRO A 12 1.56 -7.09 -5.32
CA PRO A 12 1.88 -5.72 -5.72
C PRO A 12 1.37 -4.68 -4.71
N LEU A 13 1.78 -3.43 -4.90
CA LEU A 13 1.15 -2.30 -4.21
C LEU A 13 -0.35 -2.29 -4.54
N GLU A 14 -1.19 -2.20 -3.51
CA GLU A 14 -2.65 -2.16 -3.66
C GLU A 14 -3.19 -0.87 -3.07
N VAL A 15 -4.17 -0.25 -3.74
CA VAL A 15 -4.90 0.93 -3.25
C VAL A 15 -6.39 0.69 -3.47
N THR A 16 -7.19 0.69 -2.40
CA THR A 16 -8.63 0.46 -2.45
C THR A 16 -9.38 1.55 -1.70
N LYS A 17 -10.59 1.89 -2.14
CA LYS A 17 -11.50 2.76 -1.38
C LYS A 17 -12.34 1.90 -0.45
N GLU A 18 -12.23 2.11 0.85
CA GLU A 18 -12.96 1.36 1.88
C GLU A 18 -13.80 2.33 2.71
N GLY A 19 -15.12 2.25 2.54
CA GLY A 19 -16.04 3.22 3.15
C GLY A 19 -15.77 4.65 2.69
N ARG A 20 -15.33 5.50 3.62
CA ARG A 20 -15.00 6.92 3.36
C ARG A 20 -13.49 7.16 3.18
N GLY A 21 -12.65 6.19 3.53
CA GLY A 21 -11.20 6.29 3.45
C GLY A 21 -10.62 5.57 2.22
N ILE A 22 -9.33 5.79 2.00
CA ILE A 22 -8.51 5.10 1.00
C ILE A 22 -7.50 4.27 1.77
N VAL A 23 -7.46 2.96 1.51
CA VAL A 23 -6.51 2.04 2.12
C VAL A 23 -5.44 1.69 1.11
N MET A 24 -4.18 2.04 1.43
CA MET A 24 -3.01 1.66 0.66
C MET A 24 -2.25 0.53 1.37
N ARG A 25 -1.89 -0.52 0.64
CA ARG A 25 -1.12 -1.67 1.14
C ARG A 25 0.18 -1.78 0.35
N VAL A 26 1.30 -1.56 1.03
CA VAL A 26 2.64 -1.61 0.43
C VAL A 26 3.35 -2.90 0.88
N PRO A 27 3.79 -3.77 -0.05
CA PRO A 27 4.59 -4.94 0.30
C PRO A 27 5.95 -4.54 0.88
N LEU A 28 6.40 -5.23 1.93
CA LEU A 28 7.69 -4.96 2.59
C LEU A 28 8.70 -6.07 2.31
N GLU A 29 9.96 -5.69 2.11
CA GLU A 29 11.06 -6.65 2.07
C GLU A 29 11.21 -7.33 3.45
N GLY A 30 11.06 -8.65 3.49
CA GLY A 30 11.02 -9.44 4.74
C GLY A 30 9.62 -9.98 5.08
N GLY A 31 8.60 -9.60 4.31
CA GLY A 31 7.25 -10.13 4.40
C GLY A 31 6.28 -9.23 5.16
N GLY A 32 4.99 -9.46 4.91
CA GLY A 32 3.91 -8.60 5.42
C GLY A 32 3.69 -7.36 4.56
N ARG A 33 2.81 -6.47 5.04
CA ARG A 33 2.38 -5.27 4.33
C ARG A 33 2.26 -4.11 5.30
N LEU A 34 2.77 -2.96 4.89
CA LEU A 34 2.42 -1.70 5.52
C LEU A 34 1.03 -1.31 5.02
N VAL A 35 0.09 -1.10 5.95
CA VAL A 35 -1.27 -0.65 5.64
C VAL A 35 -1.41 0.78 6.14
N VAL A 36 -1.77 1.68 5.25
CA VAL A 36 -1.99 3.10 5.55
C VAL A 36 -3.41 3.45 5.13
N GLU A 37 -4.16 4.07 6.05
CA GLU A 37 -5.45 4.68 5.74
C GLU A 37 -5.25 6.18 5.49
N LEU A 38 -5.83 6.69 4.43
CA LEU A 38 -5.74 8.06 3.97
C LEU A 38 -7.13 8.64 3.79
N THR A 39 -7.29 9.91 4.12
CA THR A 39 -8.39 10.72 3.61
C THR A 39 -8.20 11.02 2.11
N PRO A 40 -9.26 11.45 1.40
CA PRO A 40 -9.14 11.87 -0.01
C PRO A 40 -8.07 12.94 -0.22
N ASP A 41 -8.02 13.96 0.64
CA ASP A 41 -7.10 15.09 0.52
C ASP A 41 -5.63 14.65 0.71
N GLU A 42 -5.37 13.75 1.67
CA GLU A 42 -4.03 13.19 1.88
C GLU A 42 -3.57 12.33 0.70
N ALA A 43 -4.49 11.56 0.09
CA ALA A 43 -4.18 10.76 -1.08
C ALA A 43 -3.86 11.63 -2.31
N GLU A 44 -4.58 12.74 -2.52
CA GLU A 44 -4.25 13.72 -3.56
C GLU A 44 -2.88 14.34 -3.33
N ALA A 45 -2.60 14.81 -2.11
CA ALA A 45 -1.31 15.38 -1.75
C ALA A 45 -0.15 14.41 -1.96
N LEU A 46 -0.33 13.13 -1.59
CA LEU A 46 0.65 12.07 -1.87
C LEU A 46 0.86 11.87 -3.36
N GLY A 47 -0.22 11.81 -4.15
CA GLY A 47 -0.14 11.68 -5.61
C GLY A 47 0.66 12.82 -6.25
N ASP A 48 0.46 14.05 -5.81
CA ASP A 48 1.18 15.21 -6.32
C ASP A 48 2.65 15.23 -5.88
N ALA A 49 2.96 14.77 -4.67
CA ALA A 49 4.35 14.59 -4.24
C ALA A 49 5.08 13.53 -5.09
N LEU A 50 4.43 12.41 -5.38
CA LEU A 50 4.99 11.34 -6.21
C LEU A 50 5.20 11.79 -7.67
N LYS A 51 4.24 12.50 -8.27
CA LYS A 51 4.40 13.03 -9.64
C LYS A 51 5.65 13.90 -9.79
N LYS A 52 6.06 14.65 -8.76
CA LYS A 52 7.26 15.51 -8.81
C LYS A 52 8.58 14.75 -8.93
N VAL A 53 8.60 13.47 -8.59
CA VAL A 53 9.83 12.64 -8.59
C VAL A 53 9.84 11.55 -9.65
N VAL A 54 8.70 11.29 -10.30
CA VAL A 54 8.56 10.27 -11.37
C VAL A 54 8.65 10.90 -12.78
N VAL A 55 8.62 12.22 -12.89
CA VAL A 55 8.76 12.98 -14.17
C VAL A 55 10.20 13.25 -14.56
#